data_AF-A0A7S4I8F0-F1
#
_entry.id   AF-A0A7S4I8F0-F1
#
_cell.length_a   1.000
_cell.length_b   1.000
_cell.length_c   1.000
_cell.angle_alpha   90.00
_cell.angle_beta   90.00
_cell.angle_gamma   90.00
#
_symmetry.space_group_name_H-M   'P 1'
#
loop_
_entity.id
_entity.type
_entity.pdbx_description
1 polymer ?
#
loop_
_entity_poly.entity_id
_entity_poly.type
_entity_poly.pdbx_seq_one_letter_code
_entity_poly.pdbx_strand_id
1 'polypeptide(L)'
;ETDMPGHAYCWGDGYPKIRANCPGYQSQKDEVVLNPIETETYQVINGVLDQISDTTEDNYVHLGGDEVQYGCWTDDVSISQWMEDHNLDTEQLGQIFYSTVQKHVQKMNKTALYWEDISSFNVPDDTIFEVYSSISMVRQLLQDKKYVINSYGWYLDMQMPISNYPTYEWVDTWKVMWYLDPLREANVTASQQTYF
;
A
#
# COMPACT_ATOMS: atom_id res chain seq x y z
N GLU A 1 -3.51 10.20 1.16
CA GLU A 1 -3.59 8.75 0.92
C GLU A 1 -5.02 8.32 0.71
N THR A 2 -5.22 7.31 -0.13
CA THR A 2 -6.49 6.66 -0.40
C THR A 2 -6.23 5.17 -0.52
N ASP A 3 -6.24 4.48 0.61
CA ASP A 3 -5.81 3.11 0.74
C ASP A 3 -6.81 2.10 0.15
N MET A 4 -6.27 1.12 -0.57
CA MET A 4 -6.99 0.09 -1.30
C MET A 4 -6.04 -1.04 -1.75
N PRO A 5 -6.53 -2.27 -1.94
CA PRO A 5 -7.88 -2.75 -1.65
C PRO A 5 -8.06 -3.16 -0.16
N GLY A 6 -6.98 -3.19 0.61
CA GLY A 6 -6.98 -3.31 2.07
C GLY A 6 -7.50 -2.06 2.76
N HIS A 7 -7.71 -2.13 4.07
CA HIS A 7 -8.17 -1.00 4.93
C HIS A 7 -9.38 -0.22 4.40
N ALA A 8 -10.18 -0.84 3.51
CA ALA A 8 -11.23 -0.17 2.76
C ALA A 8 -12.64 -0.59 3.20
N TYR A 9 -12.79 -1.18 4.40
CA TYR A 9 -14.09 -1.65 4.89
C TYR A 9 -15.18 -0.58 4.75
N CYS A 10 -14.90 0.66 5.18
CA CYS A 10 -15.85 1.76 5.20
C CYS A 10 -16.39 2.16 3.81
N TRP A 11 -15.66 1.86 2.74
CA TRP A 11 -16.09 2.14 1.37
C TRP A 11 -17.37 1.36 1.03
N GLY A 12 -17.45 0.12 1.52
CA GLY A 12 -18.62 -0.74 1.38
C GLY A 12 -19.86 -0.27 2.15
N ASP A 13 -19.73 0.66 3.11
CA ASP A 13 -20.91 1.21 3.80
C ASP A 13 -21.69 2.17 2.88
N GLY A 14 -20.97 2.85 1.96
CA GLY A 14 -21.57 3.68 0.91
C GLY A 14 -21.91 2.89 -0.36
N TYR A 15 -21.09 1.91 -0.72
CA TYR A 15 -21.24 1.09 -1.94
C TYR A 15 -21.15 -0.41 -1.62
N PRO A 16 -22.22 -1.05 -1.14
CA PRO A 16 -22.14 -2.41 -0.59
C PRO A 16 -21.58 -3.49 -1.53
N LYS A 17 -21.72 -3.32 -2.85
CA LYS A 17 -21.25 -4.30 -3.84
C LYS A 17 -19.73 -4.32 -4.02
N ILE A 18 -19.04 -3.24 -3.68
CA ILE A 18 -17.58 -3.15 -3.87
C ILE A 18 -16.81 -3.81 -2.74
N ARG A 19 -17.49 -4.31 -1.70
CA ARG A 19 -16.88 -5.05 -0.59
C ARG A 19 -16.92 -6.55 -0.89
N ALA A 20 -15.80 -7.23 -0.73
CA ALA A 20 -15.78 -8.69 -0.78
C ALA A 20 -16.64 -9.29 0.34
N ASN A 21 -17.43 -10.31 0.03
CA ASN A 21 -18.26 -11.05 0.96
C ASN A 21 -17.48 -12.24 1.54
N CYS A 22 -16.53 -11.95 2.42
CA CYS A 22 -15.69 -12.93 3.09
C CYS A 22 -16.13 -13.13 4.55
N PRO A 23 -17.01 -14.10 4.86
CA PRO A 23 -17.57 -14.31 6.20
C PRO A 23 -16.53 -14.62 7.28
N GLY A 24 -15.42 -15.28 6.94
CA GLY A 24 -14.33 -15.63 7.84
C GLY A 24 -13.55 -14.44 8.38
N TYR A 25 -13.66 -13.28 7.73
CA TYR A 25 -12.92 -12.06 8.07
C TYR A 25 -13.79 -10.96 8.69
N GLN A 26 -15.11 -11.16 8.79
CA GLN A 26 -16.04 -10.13 9.29
C GLN A 26 -15.80 -9.72 10.75
N SER A 27 -15.12 -10.55 11.56
CA SER A 27 -14.75 -10.18 12.93
C SER A 27 -13.66 -9.11 12.99
N GLN A 28 -12.88 -8.94 11.92
CA GLN A 28 -11.81 -7.97 11.81
C GLN A 28 -12.04 -7.14 10.54
N LYS A 29 -12.70 -6.00 10.69
CA LYS A 29 -13.11 -5.17 9.56
C LYS A 29 -11.94 -4.78 8.65
N ASP A 30 -10.77 -4.55 9.21
CA ASP A 30 -9.57 -4.15 8.46
C ASP A 30 -9.06 -5.26 7.53
N GLU A 31 -9.44 -6.51 7.78
CA GLU A 31 -9.10 -7.66 6.93
C GLU A 31 -10.07 -7.86 5.75
N VAL A 32 -11.18 -7.11 5.70
CA VAL A 32 -12.13 -7.19 4.59
C VAL A 32 -11.69 -6.22 3.49
N VAL A 33 -11.45 -6.78 2.30
CA VAL A 33 -10.90 -6.06 1.16
C VAL A 33 -11.98 -5.68 0.13
N LEU A 34 -11.64 -4.76 -0.77
CA LEU A 34 -12.47 -4.45 -1.94
C LEU A 34 -12.62 -5.68 -2.86
N ASN A 35 -13.72 -5.70 -3.61
CA ASN A 35 -14.04 -6.73 -4.60
C ASN A 35 -13.48 -6.32 -5.99
N PRO A 36 -12.40 -6.94 -6.48
CA PRO A 36 -11.75 -6.56 -7.74
C PRO A 36 -12.46 -7.09 -8.99
N ILE A 37 -13.46 -7.98 -8.86
CA ILE A 37 -14.21 -8.52 -10.02
C ILE A 37 -15.45 -7.67 -10.34
N GLU A 38 -15.85 -6.78 -9.44
CA GLU A 38 -16.97 -5.87 -9.62
C GLU A 38 -16.55 -4.61 -10.37
N THR A 39 -17.24 -4.29 -11.46
CA THR A 39 -16.93 -3.08 -12.25
C THR A 39 -17.20 -1.80 -11.46
N GLU A 40 -18.18 -1.83 -10.55
CA GLU A 40 -18.54 -0.70 -9.69
C GLU A 40 -17.36 -0.31 -8.78
N THR A 41 -16.50 -1.26 -8.38
CA THR A 41 -15.31 -0.98 -7.56
C THR A 41 -14.41 0.04 -8.24
N TYR A 42 -14.10 -0.16 -9.52
CA TYR A 42 -13.24 0.76 -10.27
C TYR A 42 -13.95 2.08 -10.60
N GLN A 43 -15.28 2.08 -10.74
CA GLN A 43 -16.04 3.33 -10.93
C GLN A 43 -15.96 4.23 -9.70
N VAL A 44 -16.11 3.64 -8.50
CA VAL A 44 -16.00 4.35 -7.23
C VAL A 44 -14.57 4.84 -7.01
N ILE A 45 -13.57 3.97 -7.17
CA ILE A 45 -12.15 4.34 -7.05
C ILE A 45 -11.81 5.50 -7.98
N ASN A 46 -12.13 5.39 -9.27
CA ASN A 46 -11.81 6.43 -10.24
C ASN A 46 -12.50 7.75 -9.89
N GLY A 47 -13.76 7.73 -9.47
CA GLY A 47 -14.47 8.95 -9.06
C GLY A 47 -13.85 9.64 -7.85
N VAL A 48 -13.42 8.86 -6.84
CA VAL A 48 -12.71 9.40 -5.66
C VAL A 48 -11.35 9.97 -6.07
N LEU A 49 -10.58 9.23 -6.88
CA LEU A 49 -9.26 9.66 -7.34
C LEU A 49 -9.32 10.90 -8.22
N ASP A 50 -10.32 11.00 -9.12
CA ASP A 50 -10.56 12.18 -9.95
C ASP A 50 -10.85 13.40 -9.07
N GLN A 51 -11.73 13.26 -8.07
CA GLN A 51 -12.04 14.34 -7.14
C GLN A 51 -10.81 14.78 -6.32
N ILE A 52 -9.98 13.84 -5.86
CA ILE A 52 -8.72 14.16 -5.17
C ILE A 52 -7.79 14.91 -6.13
N SER A 53 -7.60 14.39 -7.35
CA SER A 53 -6.74 15.02 -8.34
C SER A 53 -7.17 16.43 -8.72
N ASP A 54 -8.48 16.70 -8.75
CA ASP A 54 -9.04 18.02 -9.04
C ASP A 54 -8.90 19.00 -7.87
N THR A 55 -8.74 18.50 -6.64
CA THR A 55 -8.67 19.32 -5.42
C THR A 55 -7.25 19.48 -4.86
N THR A 56 -6.29 18.68 -5.33
CA THR A 56 -4.89 18.76 -4.91
C THR A 56 -3.96 19.17 -6.06
N GLU A 57 -3.02 20.05 -5.75
CA GLU A 57 -1.99 20.48 -6.72
C GLU A 57 -0.80 19.49 -6.78
N ASP A 58 -0.74 18.52 -5.84
CA ASP A 58 0.35 17.55 -5.75
C ASP A 58 0.41 16.63 -6.97
N ASN A 59 1.62 16.38 -7.49
CA ASN A 59 1.82 15.45 -8.60
C ASN A 59 1.77 13.97 -8.18
N TYR A 60 1.50 13.69 -6.91
CA TYR A 60 1.62 12.39 -6.29
C TYR A 60 0.30 11.95 -5.66
N VAL A 61 0.01 10.65 -5.69
CA VAL A 61 -1.13 10.07 -4.98
C VAL A 61 -0.70 8.79 -4.27
N HIS A 62 -0.88 8.75 -2.94
CA HIS A 62 -0.64 7.55 -2.14
C HIS A 62 -1.88 6.65 -2.20
N LEU A 63 -1.71 5.44 -2.71
CA LEU A 63 -2.78 4.48 -3.01
C LEU A 63 -2.81 3.33 -1.98
N GLY A 64 -1.96 3.39 -0.95
CA GLY A 64 -1.88 2.43 0.14
C GLY A 64 -1.33 1.08 -0.33
N GLY A 65 -2.11 0.02 -0.14
CA GLY A 65 -1.79 -1.34 -0.62
C GLY A 65 -1.06 -2.22 0.40
N ASP A 66 -1.01 -1.82 1.65
CA ASP A 66 -0.46 -2.58 2.77
C ASP A 66 -1.44 -3.62 3.31
N GLU A 67 -0.87 -4.63 3.98
CA GLU A 67 -1.55 -5.62 4.85
C GLU A 67 -2.78 -6.33 4.23
N VAL A 68 -2.83 -6.41 2.90
CA VAL A 68 -3.96 -6.98 2.15
C VAL A 68 -4.15 -8.46 2.49
N GLN A 69 -5.32 -8.78 3.07
CA GLN A 69 -5.70 -10.15 3.39
C GLN A 69 -6.27 -10.86 2.16
N TYR A 70 -5.39 -11.39 1.31
CA TYR A 70 -5.75 -12.13 0.09
C TYR A 70 -6.70 -13.31 0.34
N GLY A 71 -6.67 -13.89 1.54
CA GLY A 71 -7.59 -14.95 1.93
C GLY A 71 -9.06 -14.52 1.97
N CYS A 72 -9.37 -13.22 2.15
CA CYS A 72 -10.73 -12.71 2.02
C CYS A 72 -11.28 -12.91 0.58
N TRP A 73 -10.45 -12.78 -0.46
CA TRP A 73 -10.88 -13.09 -1.83
C TRP A 73 -11.17 -14.58 -2.04
N THR A 74 -10.42 -15.48 -1.40
CA THR A 74 -10.69 -16.92 -1.49
C THR A 74 -11.94 -17.34 -0.73
N ASP A 75 -12.33 -16.59 0.30
CA ASP A 75 -13.50 -16.84 1.14
C ASP A 75 -14.81 -16.28 0.54
N ASP A 76 -14.70 -15.33 -0.40
CA ASP A 76 -15.83 -14.90 -1.22
C ASP A 76 -16.06 -15.87 -2.39
N VAL A 77 -17.20 -16.58 -2.36
CA VAL A 77 -17.59 -17.58 -3.37
C VAL A 77 -17.58 -17.02 -4.80
N SER A 78 -17.99 -15.76 -4.99
CA SER A 78 -18.05 -15.14 -6.32
C SER A 78 -16.66 -14.83 -6.88
N ILE A 79 -15.77 -14.31 -6.02
CA ILE A 79 -14.40 -13.99 -6.39
C ILE A 79 -13.61 -15.28 -6.62
N SER A 80 -13.76 -16.26 -5.72
CA SER A 80 -13.12 -17.56 -5.84
C SER A 80 -13.50 -18.28 -7.14
N GLN A 81 -14.79 -18.35 -7.47
CA GLN A 81 -15.24 -18.93 -8.75
C GLN A 81 -14.71 -18.16 -9.95
N TRP A 82 -14.70 -16.82 -9.89
CA TRP A 82 -14.16 -16.01 -10.98
C TRP A 82 -12.67 -16.28 -11.19
N MET A 83 -11.89 -16.40 -10.11
CA MET A 83 -10.47 -16.77 -10.19
C MET A 83 -10.28 -18.15 -10.81
N GLU A 84 -11.08 -19.15 -10.42
CA GLU A 84 -11.05 -20.50 -11.01
C GLU A 84 -11.35 -20.47 -12.52
N ASP A 85 -12.40 -19.75 -12.92
CA ASP A 85 -12.84 -19.65 -14.33
C ASP A 85 -11.78 -18.98 -15.22
N HIS A 86 -10.98 -18.08 -14.65
CA HIS A 86 -9.89 -17.38 -15.34
C HIS A 86 -8.52 -18.04 -15.13
N ASN A 87 -8.47 -19.12 -14.35
CA ASN A 87 -7.25 -19.85 -13.98
C ASN A 87 -6.19 -18.93 -13.35
N LEU A 88 -6.63 -18.12 -12.39
CA LEU A 88 -5.83 -17.13 -11.65
C LEU A 88 -5.72 -17.49 -10.16
N ASP A 89 -4.62 -17.09 -9.54
CA ASP A 89 -4.49 -17.04 -8.08
C ASP A 89 -4.75 -15.62 -7.52
N THR A 90 -4.68 -15.48 -6.18
CA THR A 90 -4.92 -14.20 -5.51
C THR A 90 -3.85 -13.15 -5.81
N GLU A 91 -2.59 -13.56 -6.03
CA GLU A 91 -1.52 -12.62 -6.38
C GLU A 91 -1.77 -12.04 -7.77
N GLN A 92 -2.16 -12.89 -8.73
CA GLN A 92 -2.53 -12.45 -10.07
C GLN A 92 -3.79 -11.57 -10.06
N LEU A 93 -4.77 -11.85 -9.20
CA LEU A 93 -5.92 -10.98 -8.99
C LEU A 93 -5.51 -9.61 -8.43
N GLY A 94 -4.58 -9.59 -7.46
CA GLY A 94 -3.97 -8.37 -6.95
C GLY A 94 -3.26 -7.57 -8.04
N GLN A 95 -2.43 -8.23 -8.87
CA GLN A 95 -1.79 -7.61 -10.02
C GLN A 95 -2.81 -6.96 -10.96
N ILE A 96 -3.94 -7.62 -11.23
CA ILE A 96 -5.02 -7.06 -12.07
C ILE A 96 -5.61 -5.81 -11.42
N PHE A 97 -5.91 -5.85 -10.12
CA PHE A 97 -6.43 -4.70 -9.37
C PHE A 97 -5.48 -3.50 -9.47
N TYR A 98 -4.23 -3.66 -9.04
CA TYR A 98 -3.25 -2.57 -9.03
C TYR A 98 -2.94 -2.04 -10.43
N SER A 99 -2.81 -2.92 -11.43
CA SER A 99 -2.61 -2.49 -12.82
C SER A 99 -3.77 -1.67 -13.36
N THR A 100 -5.00 -1.96 -12.91
CA THR A 100 -6.19 -1.23 -13.34
C THR A 100 -6.26 0.16 -12.70
N VAL A 101 -5.99 0.25 -11.40
CA VAL A 101 -5.92 1.54 -10.68
C VAL A 101 -4.77 2.41 -11.22
N GLN A 102 -3.59 1.83 -11.44
CA GLN A 102 -2.43 2.57 -11.96
C GLN A 102 -2.67 3.15 -13.35
N LYS A 103 -3.37 2.44 -14.24
CA LYS A 103 -3.77 2.98 -15.55
C LYS A 103 -4.65 4.22 -15.42
N HIS A 104 -5.45 4.33 -14.37
CA HIS A 104 -6.25 5.53 -14.11
C HIS A 104 -5.35 6.67 -13.62
N VAL A 105 -4.45 6.39 -12.67
CA VAL A 105 -3.49 7.36 -12.13
C VAL A 105 -2.59 7.96 -13.22
N GLN A 106 -2.11 7.14 -14.14
CA GLN A 106 -1.34 7.62 -15.29
C GLN A 106 -2.14 8.56 -16.21
N LYS A 107 -3.45 8.36 -16.38
CA LYS A 107 -4.30 9.28 -17.17
C LYS A 107 -4.47 10.63 -16.51
N MET A 108 -4.39 10.69 -15.18
CA MET A 108 -4.39 11.93 -14.41
C MET A 108 -3.03 12.66 -14.45
N ASN A 109 -1.99 12.08 -15.09
CA ASN A 109 -0.60 12.55 -15.07
C ASN A 109 -0.03 12.71 -13.66
N LYS A 110 -0.43 11.81 -12.74
CA LYS A 110 0.11 11.74 -11.37
C LYS A 110 1.03 10.53 -11.25
N THR A 111 2.00 10.59 -10.34
CA THR A 111 2.86 9.47 -9.95
C THR A 111 2.27 8.75 -8.75
N ALA A 112 2.23 7.42 -8.79
CA ALA A 112 1.70 6.59 -7.72
C ALA A 112 2.72 6.40 -6.59
N LEU A 113 2.25 6.51 -5.35
CA LEU A 113 2.93 6.06 -4.14
C LEU A 113 2.19 4.85 -3.58
N TYR A 114 2.91 3.83 -3.15
CA TYR A 114 2.38 2.65 -2.49
C TYR A 114 3.19 2.31 -1.26
N TRP A 115 2.60 1.57 -0.32
CA TRP A 115 3.38 0.84 0.67
C TRP A 115 4.23 -0.27 0.01
N GLU A 116 5.28 -0.69 0.71
CA GLU A 116 6.28 -1.66 0.23
C GLU A 116 5.71 -3.02 -0.21
N ASP A 117 4.55 -3.44 0.31
CA ASP A 117 3.87 -4.71 0.01
C ASP A 117 3.60 -4.90 -1.49
N ILE A 118 3.51 -3.80 -2.22
CA ILE A 118 3.22 -3.80 -3.66
C ILE A 118 4.47 -4.00 -4.52
N SER A 119 5.66 -4.02 -3.90
CA SER A 119 6.95 -4.00 -4.61
C SER A 119 7.24 -5.20 -5.51
N SER A 120 6.60 -6.36 -5.28
CA SER A 120 6.71 -7.54 -6.15
C SER A 120 5.86 -7.44 -7.41
N PHE A 121 4.85 -6.56 -7.44
CA PHE A 121 3.98 -6.40 -8.59
C PHE A 121 4.66 -5.62 -9.72
N ASN A 122 4.23 -5.89 -10.95
CA ASN A 122 4.63 -5.14 -12.12
C ASN A 122 3.91 -3.78 -12.11
N VAL A 123 4.65 -2.74 -11.70
CA VAL A 123 4.18 -1.35 -11.60
C VAL A 123 5.10 -0.42 -12.41
N PRO A 124 4.66 0.79 -12.79
CA PRO A 124 5.50 1.76 -13.49
C PRO A 124 6.83 2.04 -12.78
N ASP A 125 7.90 2.28 -13.56
CA ASP A 125 9.25 2.50 -13.04
C ASP A 125 9.37 3.77 -12.19
N ASP A 126 8.48 4.75 -12.37
CA ASP A 126 8.41 5.97 -11.59
C ASP A 126 7.62 5.83 -10.27
N THR A 127 7.08 4.64 -9.99
CA THR A 127 6.38 4.35 -8.72
C THR A 127 7.33 4.53 -7.54
N ILE A 128 6.82 5.21 -6.51
CA ILE A 128 7.53 5.42 -5.25
C ILE A 128 6.96 4.47 -4.19
N PHE A 129 7.84 3.84 -3.42
CA PHE A 129 7.45 2.93 -2.34
C PHE A 129 7.76 3.56 -0.99
N GLU A 130 6.77 3.60 -0.10
CA GLU A 130 6.96 3.96 1.29
C GLU A 130 7.24 2.69 2.12
N VAL A 131 8.36 2.69 2.84
CA VAL A 131 8.87 1.54 3.59
C VAL A 131 8.64 1.76 5.07
N TYR A 132 7.86 0.87 5.67
CA TYR A 132 7.49 0.93 7.09
C TYR A 132 8.02 -0.25 7.90
N SER A 133 8.31 -1.39 7.26
CA SER A 133 8.58 -2.64 8.00
C SER A 133 10.01 -2.73 8.52
N SER A 134 11.00 -2.35 7.71
CA SER A 134 12.41 -2.60 8.03
C SER A 134 13.39 -1.84 7.13
N ILE A 135 14.57 -1.57 7.69
CA ILE A 135 15.69 -1.02 6.91
C ILE A 135 16.22 -1.98 5.83
N SER A 136 16.01 -3.29 6.00
CA SER A 136 16.38 -4.28 5.00
C SER A 136 15.55 -4.14 3.73
N MET A 137 14.25 -3.81 3.87
CA MET A 137 13.37 -3.51 2.75
C MET A 137 13.83 -2.25 1.99
N VAL A 138 14.17 -1.17 2.71
CA VAL A 138 14.77 0.04 2.09
C VAL A 138 15.96 -0.36 1.22
N ARG A 139 16.86 -1.17 1.77
CA ARG A 139 18.09 -1.59 1.09
C ARG A 139 17.80 -2.43 -0.15
N GLN A 140 16.81 -3.31 -0.10
CA GLN A 140 16.39 -4.14 -1.22
C GLN A 140 15.79 -3.29 -2.35
N LEU A 141 14.81 -2.42 -2.05
CA LEU A 141 14.17 -1.58 -3.07
C LEU A 141 15.16 -0.64 -3.76
N LEU A 142 16.14 -0.10 -3.03
CA LEU A 142 17.22 0.70 -3.63
C LEU A 142 18.17 -0.12 -4.51
N GLN A 143 18.37 -1.42 -4.24
CA GLN A 143 19.13 -2.32 -5.12
C GLN A 143 18.35 -2.64 -6.40
N ASP A 144 17.04 -2.76 -6.27
CA ASP A 144 16.09 -2.94 -7.38
C ASP A 144 15.81 -1.64 -8.16
N LYS A 145 16.54 -0.56 -7.83
CA LYS A 145 16.48 0.76 -8.47
C LYS A 145 15.09 1.40 -8.40
N LYS A 146 14.35 1.14 -7.31
CA LYS A 146 13.07 1.77 -7.02
C LYS A 146 13.27 3.08 -6.25
N TYR A 147 12.30 3.98 -6.35
CA TYR A 147 12.23 5.18 -5.52
C TYR A 147 11.63 4.83 -4.16
N VAL A 148 12.22 5.36 -3.07
CA VAL A 148 11.88 4.97 -1.70
C VAL A 148 11.66 6.19 -0.82
N ILE A 149 10.57 6.18 -0.06
CA ILE A 149 10.37 6.99 1.15
C ILE A 149 10.51 6.04 2.34
N ASN A 150 11.23 6.45 3.39
CA ASN A 150 11.40 5.61 4.59
C ASN A 150 10.61 6.20 5.76
N SER A 151 9.69 5.43 6.32
CA SER A 151 9.01 5.72 7.59
C SER A 151 9.42 4.75 8.71
N TYR A 152 10.11 3.64 8.39
CA TYR A 152 10.64 2.71 9.39
C TYR A 152 11.50 3.43 10.43
N GLY A 153 11.15 3.20 11.71
CA GLY A 153 11.80 3.83 12.88
C GLY A 153 11.23 5.19 13.27
N TRP A 154 10.22 5.69 12.56
CA TRP A 154 9.52 6.96 12.84
C TRP A 154 8.02 6.81 13.11
N TYR A 155 7.56 5.64 13.54
CA TYR A 155 6.19 5.44 14.04
C TYR A 155 6.00 6.17 15.37
N LEU A 156 5.36 7.35 15.31
CA LEU A 156 5.10 8.21 16.48
C LEU A 156 4.07 7.62 17.46
N ASP A 157 3.29 6.66 16.99
CA ASP A 157 2.27 5.90 17.71
C ASP A 157 2.84 4.63 18.36
N MET A 158 4.14 4.38 18.28
CA MET A 158 4.82 3.27 18.94
C MET A 158 5.77 3.73 20.04
N GLN A 159 5.68 3.08 21.21
CA GLN A 159 6.61 3.37 22.32
C GLN A 159 8.04 3.01 21.89
N MET A 160 8.17 1.87 21.23
CA MET A 160 9.42 1.32 20.68
C MET A 160 9.30 1.18 19.15
N PRO A 161 9.54 2.24 18.36
CA PRO A 161 9.41 2.21 16.90
C PRO A 161 10.49 1.35 16.21
N ILE A 162 11.52 0.94 16.96
CA ILE A 162 12.54 -0.01 16.55
C ILE A 162 12.65 -1.09 17.62
N SER A 163 12.42 -2.34 17.22
CA SER A 163 12.52 -3.50 18.10
C SER A 163 13.87 -3.53 18.83
N ASN A 164 13.84 -3.87 20.12
CA ASN A 164 15.00 -3.98 21.01
C ASN A 164 15.73 -2.67 21.33
N TYR A 165 15.19 -1.50 20.95
CA TYR A 165 15.71 -0.22 21.46
C TYR A 165 14.93 0.19 22.72
N PRO A 166 15.50 0.08 23.93
CA PRO A 166 14.75 0.34 25.16
C PRO A 166 14.38 1.83 25.23
N THR A 167 13.07 2.09 25.36
CA THR A 167 12.52 3.43 25.58
C THR A 167 11.71 3.43 26.87
N TYR A 168 11.98 4.39 27.76
CA TYR A 168 11.20 4.55 28.99
C TYR A 168 9.98 5.44 28.73
N GLU A 169 8.77 4.89 28.88
CA GLU A 169 7.48 5.60 28.91
C GLU A 169 7.34 6.74 27.87
N TRP A 170 7.73 6.50 26.61
CA TRP A 170 7.70 7.48 25.51
C TRP A 170 8.64 8.69 25.65
N VAL A 171 9.21 8.94 26.83
CA VAL A 171 10.09 10.07 27.14
C VAL A 171 11.36 10.04 26.30
N ASP A 172 11.83 8.85 25.94
CA ASP A 172 13.08 8.64 25.22
C ASP A 172 12.92 8.23 23.76
N THR A 173 11.68 8.07 23.27
CA THR A 173 11.40 7.64 21.89
C THR A 173 12.00 8.60 20.84
N TRP A 174 12.04 9.90 21.15
CA TRP A 174 12.70 10.90 20.30
C TRP A 174 14.19 10.62 20.07
N LYS A 175 14.89 9.97 21.03
CA LYS A 175 16.31 9.62 20.85
C LYS A 175 16.48 8.61 19.73
N VAL A 176 15.58 7.62 19.66
CA VAL A 176 15.58 6.61 18.58
C VAL A 176 15.48 7.31 17.24
N MET A 177 14.48 8.19 17.11
CA MET A 177 14.20 8.93 15.88
C MET A 177 15.32 9.91 15.49
N TRP A 178 15.97 10.52 16.49
CA TRP A 178 17.07 11.46 16.30
C TRP A 178 18.38 10.78 15.87
N TYR A 179 18.68 9.60 16.42
CA TYR A 179 19.93 8.89 16.12
C TYR A 179 19.82 7.94 14.93
N LEU A 180 18.61 7.67 14.45
CA LEU A 180 18.38 6.91 13.23
C LEU A 180 18.86 7.70 12.02
N ASP A 181 19.87 7.16 11.33
CA ASP A 181 20.36 7.69 10.06
C ASP A 181 19.96 6.72 8.94
N PRO A 182 18.88 6.99 8.19
CA PRO A 182 18.37 6.06 7.19
C PRO A 182 19.41 5.76 6.10
N LEU A 183 20.28 6.71 5.77
CA LEU A 183 21.31 6.54 4.74
C LEU A 183 22.38 5.58 5.23
N ARG A 184 22.83 5.75 6.48
CA ARG A 184 23.81 4.85 7.10
C ARG A 184 23.22 3.47 7.35
N GLU A 185 22.04 3.38 7.96
CA GLU A 185 21.45 2.09 8.33
C GLU A 185 21.09 1.25 7.09
N ALA A 186 20.65 1.88 5.99
CA ALA A 186 20.41 1.19 4.73
C ALA A 186 21.68 1.02 3.87
N ASN A 187 22.85 1.49 4.28
CA ASN A 187 24.08 1.49 3.46
C ASN A 187 23.89 2.13 2.08
N VAL A 188 23.19 3.27 2.02
CA VAL A 188 22.87 3.97 0.77
C VAL A 188 24.14 4.53 0.13
N THR A 189 24.40 4.14 -1.11
CA THR A 189 25.54 4.64 -1.90
C THR A 189 25.27 6.03 -2.45
N ALA A 190 26.33 6.78 -2.78
CA ALA A 190 26.18 8.10 -3.40
C ALA A 190 25.40 8.07 -4.72
N SER A 191 25.49 6.99 -5.51
CA SER A 191 24.73 6.81 -6.74
C SER A 191 23.24 6.53 -6.53
N GLN A 192 22.83 6.11 -5.32
CA GLN A 192 21.43 5.91 -4.96
C GLN A 192 20.80 7.19 -4.37
N GLN A 193 21.62 8.17 -3.98
CA GLN A 193 21.13 9.46 -3.50
C GLN A 193 20.87 10.37 -4.70
N THR A 194 19.59 10.55 -5.03
CA THR A 194 19.17 11.54 -6.03
C THR A 194 18.50 12.68 -5.27
N TYR A 195 19.03 13.90 -5.42
CA TYR A 195 18.39 15.10 -4.90
C TYR A 195 17.38 15.58 -5.94
N PHE A 196 16.10 15.51 -5.60
CA PHE A 196 15.02 16.15 -6.36
C PHE A 196 14.85 17.61 -5.92
#